data_AF-F6FU30-F1
#
_entry.id   AF-F6FU30-F1
#
_cell.length_a   1.000
_cell.length_b   1.000
_cell.length_c   1.000
_cell.angle_alpha   90.00
_cell.angle_beta   90.00
_cell.angle_gamma   90.00
#
_symmetry.space_group_name_H-M   'P 1'
#
loop_
_entity.id
_entity.type
_entity.pdbx_description
1 polymer ?
#
loop_
_entity_poly.entity_id
_entity_poly.type
_entity_poly.pdbx_seq_one_letter_code
_entity_poly.pdbx_strand_id
1 'polypeptide(L)'
;MSTVDGGRARVRAVVGAAAVALALAGCAQPTDPGAASGPTEDAMTPPQDSPTPTAPGGPVVPAPDWAGVELAPGVVVRGLPEGVAGATDSPVGAAWAPADGLLYVVTYGSSSCPTTAEPQAADDAGTLVVTLVPPPADAICTMDYAPTTSVVGMPDGADADGPVSVRLGDAGTVEVPPRPGTGEAGQAAWVTSS
;
A
#
# COMPACT_ATOMS: atom_id res chain seq x y z
N MET A 1 -3.85 -40.82 -38.62
CA MET A 1 -5.27 -41.24 -38.62
C MET A 1 -5.80 -41.13 -37.21
N SER A 2 -7.00 -40.58 -37.08
CA SER A 2 -7.85 -40.48 -35.87
C SER A 2 -7.79 -39.19 -35.07
N THR A 3 -8.55 -38.23 -35.60
CA THR A 3 -9.23 -37.10 -34.95
C THR A 3 -10.20 -37.59 -33.87
N VAL A 4 -10.28 -36.89 -32.73
CA VAL A 4 -11.47 -36.89 -31.86
C VAL A 4 -11.95 -35.46 -31.73
N ASP A 5 -13.13 -35.22 -32.30
CA ASP A 5 -13.97 -34.03 -32.22
C ASP A 5 -14.90 -34.17 -31.01
N GLY A 6 -15.17 -33.08 -30.29
CA GLY A 6 -15.85 -33.10 -28.99
C GLY A 6 -16.60 -31.81 -28.67
N GLY A 7 -17.45 -31.35 -29.59
CA GLY A 7 -18.81 -30.84 -29.32
C GLY A 7 -19.07 -29.88 -28.13
N ARG A 8 -19.07 -28.58 -28.43
CA ARG A 8 -20.09 -27.55 -28.13
C ARG A 8 -20.94 -27.65 -26.84
N ALA A 9 -20.92 -26.57 -26.05
CA ALA A 9 -22.14 -25.97 -25.51
C ALA A 9 -21.98 -24.45 -25.37
N ARG A 10 -22.67 -23.68 -26.22
CA ARG A 10 -22.88 -22.24 -26.06
C ARG A 10 -24.18 -22.05 -25.29
N VAL A 11 -24.14 -21.43 -24.11
CA VAL A 11 -25.34 -20.92 -23.45
C VAL A 11 -25.32 -19.41 -23.57
N ARG A 12 -26.19 -18.90 -24.44
CA ARG A 12 -26.60 -17.49 -24.48
C ARG A 12 -27.84 -17.38 -23.58
N ALA A 13 -27.80 -16.50 -22.59
CA ALA A 13 -29.00 -16.02 -21.93
C ALA A 13 -29.08 -14.51 -22.11
N VAL A 14 -30.12 -14.07 -22.83
CA VAL A 14 -30.58 -12.68 -22.98
C VAL A 14 -31.96 -12.65 -22.36
N VAL A 15 -32.18 -11.89 -21.28
CA VAL A 15 -33.44 -11.29 -20.79
C VAL A 15 -32.97 -10.32 -19.69
N GLY A 16 -33.43 -9.09 -19.49
CA GLY A 16 -34.55 -8.29 -20.00
C GLY A 16 -34.68 -7.08 -19.08
N ALA A 17 -35.18 -5.97 -19.62
CA ALA A 17 -35.27 -4.65 -18.99
C ALA A 17 -36.17 -4.58 -17.74
N ALA A 18 -35.86 -3.64 -16.84
CA ALA A 18 -36.87 -2.84 -16.12
C ALA A 18 -36.23 -1.60 -15.50
N ALA A 19 -36.64 -0.42 -15.98
CA ALA A 19 -36.37 0.86 -15.34
C ALA A 19 -37.23 0.99 -14.08
N VAL A 20 -36.64 1.47 -12.98
CA VAL A 20 -37.38 2.07 -11.87
C VAL A 20 -36.65 3.35 -11.47
N ALA A 21 -37.25 4.48 -11.85
CA ALA A 21 -36.96 5.78 -11.29
C ALA A 21 -37.72 5.94 -9.97
N LEU A 22 -37.02 6.28 -8.89
CA LEU A 22 -37.62 6.82 -7.67
C LEU A 22 -36.76 7.99 -7.20
N ALA A 23 -37.25 9.18 -7.54
CA ALA A 23 -36.78 10.45 -7.04
C ALA A 23 -37.37 10.71 -5.65
N LEU A 24 -36.51 10.96 -4.65
CA LEU A 24 -36.85 11.61 -3.40
C LEU A 24 -35.66 12.48 -2.97
N ALA A 25 -35.56 13.67 -3.55
CA ALA A 25 -34.71 14.75 -3.07
C ALA A 25 -35.61 15.75 -2.33
N GLY A 26 -35.41 15.92 -1.03
CA GLY A 26 -36.15 16.90 -0.26
C GLY A 26 -35.89 16.82 1.23
N CYS A 27 -34.91 17.60 1.70
CA CYS A 27 -34.95 18.30 2.99
C CYS A 27 -34.09 19.56 2.83
N ALA A 28 -34.75 20.69 2.63
CA ALA A 28 -34.17 22.02 2.72
C ALA A 28 -33.74 22.28 4.17
N GLN A 29 -32.51 22.76 4.37
CA GLN A 29 -32.08 23.26 5.67
C GLN A 29 -32.19 24.79 5.69
N PRO A 30 -32.71 25.38 6.79
CA PRO A 30 -32.91 26.82 6.89
C PRO A 30 -31.58 27.56 7.03
N THR A 31 -31.45 28.64 6.25
CA THR A 31 -30.36 29.61 6.29
C THR A 31 -30.60 30.60 7.41
N ASP A 32 -29.69 30.69 8.38
CA ASP A 32 -29.64 31.79 9.36
C ASP A 32 -29.09 33.06 8.68
N PRO A 33 -29.81 34.20 8.68
CA PRO A 33 -29.26 35.47 8.25
C PRO A 33 -28.54 36.16 9.41
N GLY A 34 -27.25 35.82 9.58
CA GLY A 34 -26.33 36.57 10.43
C GLY A 34 -25.64 37.69 9.66
N ALA A 35 -26.26 38.87 9.62
CA ALA A 35 -25.64 40.14 9.21
C ALA A 35 -26.14 41.22 10.18
N ALA A 36 -25.37 42.19 10.67
CA ALA A 36 -23.97 42.55 10.58
C ALA A 36 -23.76 43.65 11.64
N SER A 37 -22.53 43.89 12.09
CA SER A 37 -22.02 45.22 12.47
C SER A 37 -20.51 45.13 12.69
N GLY A 38 -19.71 45.66 11.75
CA GLY A 38 -18.37 46.18 12.07
C GLY A 38 -18.46 47.69 12.34
N PRO A 39 -17.35 48.46 12.23
CA PRO A 39 -15.98 48.21 12.64
C PRO A 39 -15.55 49.23 13.72
N THR A 40 -14.43 49.01 14.42
CA THR A 40 -13.58 50.14 14.86
C THR A 40 -12.13 49.76 14.64
N GLU A 41 -11.53 50.51 13.72
CA GLU A 41 -10.11 50.59 13.50
C GLU A 41 -9.49 51.27 14.72
N ASP A 42 -8.50 50.64 15.35
CA ASP A 42 -7.41 51.38 15.96
C ASP A 42 -6.11 50.65 15.69
N ALA A 43 -5.15 51.43 15.23
CA ALA A 43 -3.99 51.02 14.48
C ALA A 43 -2.89 50.39 15.35
N MET A 44 -2.16 49.43 14.78
CA MET A 44 -0.71 49.36 15.02
C MET A 44 0.04 48.82 13.78
N THR A 45 0.81 49.72 13.19
CA THR A 45 1.81 49.56 12.12
C THR A 45 2.87 48.50 12.46
N PRO A 46 3.45 47.78 11.48
CA PRO A 46 4.28 46.61 11.73
C PRO A 46 5.73 46.97 12.03
N PRO A 47 6.46 46.18 12.85
CA PRO A 47 7.87 45.99 12.64
C PRO A 47 8.09 44.84 11.65
N GLN A 48 8.78 45.15 10.56
CA GLN A 48 9.58 44.16 9.83
C GLN A 48 10.68 43.61 10.73
N ASP A 49 11.23 42.45 10.36
CA ASP A 49 12.27 41.65 11.02
C ASP A 49 11.79 40.63 12.05
N SER A 50 11.16 39.56 11.55
CA SER A 50 11.24 38.25 12.22
C SER A 50 12.48 37.53 11.70
N PRO A 51 13.56 37.35 12.50
CA PRO A 51 14.68 36.52 12.09
C PRO A 51 14.20 35.09 11.91
N THR A 52 14.63 34.43 10.84
CA THR A 52 14.51 32.97 10.69
C THR A 52 15.25 32.29 11.84
N PRO A 53 14.59 31.52 12.72
CA PRO A 53 15.33 30.71 13.67
C PRO A 53 15.79 29.43 12.97
N THR A 54 17.08 29.38 12.63
CA THR A 54 17.80 28.11 12.51
C THR A 54 17.94 27.50 13.91
N ALA A 55 17.61 26.20 13.98
CA ALA A 55 17.26 25.42 15.16
C ALA A 55 18.33 25.27 16.26
N PRO A 56 17.85 24.87 17.46
CA PRO A 56 18.47 23.77 18.19
C PRO A 56 17.44 22.67 18.48
N GLY A 57 17.74 21.43 18.07
CA GLY A 57 17.15 20.21 18.63
C GLY A 57 15.63 20.14 18.69
N GLY A 58 14.95 20.11 17.55
CA GLY A 58 13.65 19.42 17.50
C GLY A 58 13.85 17.95 17.91
N PRO A 59 12.83 17.26 18.45
CA PRO A 59 12.95 15.82 18.63
C PRO A 59 13.44 15.25 17.29
N VAL A 60 14.59 14.58 17.33
CA VAL A 60 14.97 13.68 16.25
C VAL A 60 13.82 12.69 16.23
N VAL A 61 12.86 12.88 15.32
CA VAL A 61 11.98 11.80 14.90
C VAL A 61 12.98 10.71 14.54
N PRO A 62 13.05 9.59 15.30
CA PRO A 62 14.01 8.58 14.97
C PRO A 62 13.82 8.28 13.49
N ALA A 63 14.94 8.26 12.75
CA ALA A 63 14.95 7.68 11.43
C ALA A 63 14.18 6.35 11.51
N PRO A 64 13.39 6.01 10.49
CA PRO A 64 12.52 4.86 10.60
C PRO A 64 13.36 3.65 11.02
N ASP A 65 12.70 2.78 11.75
CA ASP A 65 13.14 1.55 12.42
C ASP A 65 13.97 0.56 11.58
N TRP A 66 14.41 0.96 10.39
CA TRP A 66 15.28 0.26 9.44
C TRP A 66 16.77 0.41 9.74
N ALA A 67 17.20 1.46 10.43
CA ALA A 67 18.61 1.65 10.75
C ALA A 67 19.13 0.50 11.64
N GLY A 68 19.99 -0.34 11.09
CA GLY A 68 20.58 -1.49 11.80
C GLY A 68 19.70 -2.74 11.85
N VAL A 69 18.61 -2.80 11.06
CA VAL A 69 17.85 -4.04 10.89
C VAL A 69 18.67 -5.05 10.12
N GLU A 70 18.88 -6.22 10.71
CA GLU A 70 19.42 -7.37 10.00
C GLU A 70 18.31 -7.99 9.14
N LEU A 71 18.50 -7.99 7.82
CA LEU A 71 17.52 -8.51 6.88
C LEU A 71 17.54 -10.04 6.91
N ALA A 72 16.42 -10.62 7.33
CA ALA A 72 16.19 -12.04 7.29
C ALA A 72 14.70 -12.31 7.02
N PRO A 73 14.35 -13.47 6.43
CA PRO A 73 12.96 -13.81 6.25
C PRO A 73 12.16 -13.84 7.55
N GLY A 74 10.96 -13.29 7.54
CA GLY A 74 10.08 -13.17 8.72
C GLY A 74 10.35 -11.93 9.58
N VAL A 75 11.35 -11.12 9.25
CA VAL A 75 11.53 -9.81 9.88
C VAL A 75 10.35 -8.91 9.49
N VAL A 76 9.76 -8.24 10.48
CA VAL A 76 8.67 -7.27 10.27
C VAL A 76 9.05 -5.96 10.93
N VAL A 77 8.96 -4.88 10.16
CA VAL A 77 9.37 -3.53 10.55
C VAL A 77 8.24 -2.58 10.18
N ARG A 78 8.01 -1.56 11.01
CA ARG A 78 7.01 -0.53 10.73
C ARG A 78 7.52 0.40 9.64
N GLY A 79 6.60 1.11 9.00
CA GLY A 79 6.97 2.08 7.99
C GLY A 79 7.48 1.46 6.68
N LEU A 80 8.01 2.34 5.83
CA LEU A 80 8.62 2.01 4.55
C LEU A 80 10.12 1.79 4.71
N PRO A 81 10.70 0.79 4.04
CA PRO A 81 12.15 0.60 4.03
C PRO A 81 12.85 1.73 3.26
N GLU A 82 14.11 1.95 3.61
CA GLU A 82 14.96 2.92 2.91
C GLU A 82 15.03 2.60 1.40
N GLY A 83 14.93 3.62 0.56
CA GLY A 83 14.97 3.49 -0.90
C GLY A 83 13.66 3.04 -1.55
N VAL A 84 12.65 2.63 -0.78
CA VAL A 84 11.35 2.19 -1.34
C VAL A 84 10.32 3.31 -1.30
N ALA A 85 9.84 3.71 -2.48
CA ALA A 85 8.75 4.67 -2.61
C ALA A 85 7.39 4.03 -2.29
N GLY A 86 6.68 4.61 -1.32
CA GLY A 86 5.33 4.18 -0.92
C GLY A 86 4.23 4.56 -1.92
N ALA A 87 3.06 3.93 -1.78
CA ALA A 87 1.82 4.31 -2.47
C ALA A 87 0.69 4.50 -1.44
N THR A 88 -0.11 5.56 -1.59
CA THR A 88 -1.23 5.85 -0.66
C THR A 88 -2.57 5.34 -1.17
N ASP A 89 -2.63 4.96 -2.44
CA ASP A 89 -3.80 4.50 -3.20
C ASP A 89 -3.79 2.99 -3.46
N SER A 90 -2.77 2.30 -2.95
CA SER A 90 -2.62 0.85 -3.01
C SER A 90 -2.43 0.27 -1.60
N PRO A 91 -3.17 -0.80 -1.24
CA PRO A 91 -3.07 -1.39 0.09
C PRO A 91 -1.83 -2.26 0.27
N VAL A 92 -1.19 -2.72 -0.81
CA VAL A 92 -0.04 -3.63 -0.74
C VAL A 92 0.85 -3.54 -1.97
N GLY A 93 2.15 -3.68 -1.77
CA GLY A 93 3.15 -3.73 -2.82
C GLY A 93 4.37 -4.55 -2.45
N ALA A 94 5.24 -4.73 -3.42
CA ALA A 94 6.45 -5.53 -3.32
C ALA A 94 7.64 -4.84 -3.97
N ALA A 95 8.82 -4.98 -3.38
CA ALA A 95 10.09 -4.49 -3.90
C ALA A 95 11.22 -5.45 -3.51
N TRP A 96 12.25 -5.59 -4.35
CA TRP A 96 13.46 -6.31 -3.94
C TRP A 96 14.13 -5.62 -2.77
N ALA A 97 14.54 -6.40 -1.76
CA ALA A 97 15.36 -5.87 -0.67
C ALA A 97 16.83 -5.74 -1.12
N PRO A 98 17.67 -4.92 -0.47
CA PRO A 98 19.10 -4.80 -0.80
C PRO A 98 19.89 -6.12 -0.77
N ALA A 99 19.44 -7.08 0.04
CA ALA A 99 20.03 -8.41 0.13
C ALA A 99 19.40 -9.38 -0.89
N ASP A 100 20.24 -10.24 -1.46
CA ASP A 100 19.84 -11.22 -2.48
C ASP A 100 18.79 -12.19 -1.95
N GLY A 101 17.83 -12.58 -2.80
CA GLY A 101 16.80 -13.56 -2.46
C GLY A 101 15.76 -13.08 -1.43
N LEU A 102 15.77 -11.79 -1.06
CA LEU A 102 14.80 -11.21 -0.14
C LEU A 102 13.92 -10.17 -0.86
N LEU A 103 12.63 -10.21 -0.55
CA LEU A 103 11.63 -9.26 -1.01
C LEU A 103 11.05 -8.51 0.20
N TYR A 104 10.94 -7.20 0.06
CA TYR A 104 10.07 -6.39 0.91
C TYR A 104 8.64 -6.47 0.42
N VAL A 105 7.73 -6.83 1.33
CA VAL A 105 6.29 -6.78 1.12
C VAL A 105 5.73 -5.71 2.04
N VAL A 106 5.27 -4.61 1.45
CA VAL A 106 4.72 -3.47 2.19
C VAL A 106 3.21 -3.55 2.17
N THR A 107 2.60 -3.54 3.34
CA THR A 107 1.16 -3.44 3.53
C THR A 107 0.82 -2.11 4.19
N TYR A 108 -0.29 -1.50 3.78
CA TYR A 108 -0.85 -0.35 4.48
C TYR A 108 -2.11 -0.77 5.24
N GLY A 109 -2.14 -0.46 6.53
CA GLY A 109 -3.21 -0.89 7.43
C GLY A 109 -3.23 -0.11 8.74
N SER A 110 -4.06 -0.58 9.68
CA SER A 110 -4.08 -0.03 11.03
C SER A 110 -2.72 -0.17 11.70
N SER A 111 -2.24 0.91 12.30
CA SER A 111 -0.92 0.93 12.88
C SER A 111 -0.79 0.00 14.10
N SER A 112 -1.87 -0.40 14.77
CA SER A 112 -1.80 -1.35 15.89
C SER A 112 -2.05 -2.80 15.48
N CYS A 113 -2.50 -3.03 14.24
CA CYS A 113 -2.89 -4.34 13.72
C CYS A 113 -2.50 -4.46 12.23
N PRO A 114 -1.20 -4.49 11.91
CA PRO A 114 -0.80 -4.59 10.52
C PRO A 114 -1.11 -5.98 9.97
N THR A 115 -1.47 -6.04 8.69
CA THR A 115 -1.34 -7.29 7.91
C THR A 115 0.14 -7.51 7.63
N THR A 116 0.67 -8.70 7.88
CA THR A 116 2.08 -9.05 7.58
C THR A 116 2.14 -10.09 6.47
N ALA A 117 3.34 -10.54 6.10
CA ALA A 117 3.53 -11.67 5.19
C ALA A 117 4.14 -12.88 5.93
N GLU A 118 3.87 -14.08 5.43
CA GLU A 118 4.61 -15.28 5.84
C GLU A 118 6.10 -15.15 5.47
N PRO A 119 7.03 -15.78 6.23
CA PRO A 119 8.45 -15.59 6.02
C PRO A 119 8.97 -16.02 4.65
N GLN A 120 8.33 -16.97 3.97
CA GLN A 120 8.80 -17.54 2.70
C GLN A 120 7.70 -17.44 1.64
N ALA A 121 8.09 -17.08 0.42
CA ALA A 121 7.24 -17.22 -0.75
C ALA A 121 7.30 -18.66 -1.28
N ALA A 122 6.23 -19.09 -1.95
CA ALA A 122 6.18 -20.34 -2.70
C ALA A 122 6.27 -20.06 -4.21
N ASP A 123 6.79 -21.01 -4.99
CA ASP A 123 6.60 -21.01 -6.44
C ASP A 123 5.32 -21.77 -6.79
N ASP A 124 4.46 -21.12 -7.57
CA ASP A 124 3.26 -21.70 -8.17
C ASP A 124 3.36 -21.57 -9.68
N ALA A 125 4.04 -22.54 -10.30
CA ALA A 125 4.23 -22.64 -11.75
C ALA A 125 4.82 -21.35 -12.38
N GLY A 126 5.82 -20.76 -11.71
CA GLY A 126 6.48 -19.53 -12.16
C GLY A 126 5.83 -18.23 -11.70
N THR A 127 4.74 -18.28 -10.93
CA THR A 127 4.25 -17.14 -10.16
C THR A 127 4.71 -17.29 -8.72
N LEU A 128 5.42 -16.29 -8.17
CA LEU A 128 5.80 -16.31 -6.77
C LEU A 128 4.61 -15.91 -5.92
N VAL A 129 4.27 -16.72 -4.93
CA VAL A 129 3.11 -16.53 -4.06
C VAL A 129 3.59 -16.12 -2.67
N VAL A 130 3.20 -14.93 -2.25
CA VAL A 130 3.37 -14.44 -0.89
C VAL A 130 2.03 -14.56 -0.18
N THR A 131 2.00 -15.29 0.93
CA THR A 131 0.83 -15.37 1.81
C THR A 131 0.81 -14.17 2.74
N LEU A 132 -0.30 -13.43 2.75
CA LEU A 132 -0.53 -12.34 3.69
C LEU A 132 -1.27 -12.87 4.93
N VAL A 133 -0.86 -12.40 6.10
CA VAL A 133 -1.39 -12.77 7.41
C VAL A 133 -2.12 -11.56 7.98
N PRO A 134 -3.46 -11.51 7.91
CA PRO A 134 -4.22 -10.42 8.52
C PRO A 134 -4.18 -10.53 10.06
N PRO A 135 -4.43 -9.43 10.78
CA PRO A 135 -4.61 -9.49 12.23
C PRO A 135 -5.82 -10.37 12.59
N PRO A 136 -5.89 -10.88 13.85
CA PRO A 136 -7.07 -11.59 14.33
C PRO A 136 -8.36 -10.78 14.11
N ALA A 137 -9.45 -11.47 13.74
CA ALA A 137 -10.71 -10.81 13.39
C ALA A 137 -11.36 -10.01 14.53
N ASP A 138 -11.01 -10.33 15.78
CA ASP A 138 -11.46 -9.68 17.01
C ASP A 138 -10.44 -8.67 17.58
N ALA A 139 -9.35 -8.41 16.88
CA ALA A 139 -8.34 -7.43 17.30
C ALA A 139 -8.93 -6.01 17.35
N ILE A 140 -8.66 -5.29 18.43
CA ILE A 140 -9.02 -3.87 18.56
C ILE A 140 -7.91 -3.04 17.94
N CYS A 141 -8.23 -2.40 16.82
CA CYS A 141 -7.26 -1.71 16.00
C CYS A 141 -7.43 -0.19 16.05
N THR A 142 -6.34 0.57 15.95
CA THR A 142 -6.40 2.03 15.84
C THR A 142 -6.80 2.46 14.43
N MET A 143 -7.23 3.71 14.29
CA MET A 143 -7.62 4.27 12.99
C MET A 143 -6.43 4.80 12.18
N ASP A 144 -5.24 4.82 12.77
CA ASP A 144 -4.05 5.37 12.12
C ASP A 144 -3.59 4.44 11.00
N TYR A 145 -3.65 4.93 9.76
CA TYR A 145 -3.25 4.18 8.58
C TYR A 145 -1.76 4.41 8.30
N ALA A 146 -0.98 3.33 8.33
CA ALA A 146 0.47 3.40 8.18
C ALA A 146 1.02 2.16 7.46
N PRO A 147 2.18 2.29 6.78
CA PRO A 147 2.86 1.14 6.19
C PRO A 147 3.48 0.24 7.26
N THR A 148 3.54 -1.05 6.95
CA THR A 148 4.31 -2.08 7.64
C THR A 148 4.94 -2.97 6.59
N THR A 149 6.20 -3.34 6.79
CA THR A 149 6.95 -4.12 5.82
C THR A 149 7.38 -5.44 6.41
N SER A 150 7.11 -6.51 5.69
CA SER A 150 7.60 -7.85 5.98
C SER A 150 8.74 -8.19 5.02
N VAL A 151 9.79 -8.82 5.53
CA VAL A 151 10.89 -9.38 4.73
C VAL A 151 10.56 -10.83 4.41
N VAL A 152 10.46 -11.15 3.14
CA VAL A 152 10.07 -12.48 2.64
C VAL A 152 11.24 -13.08 1.88
N GLY A 153 11.61 -14.31 2.22
CA GLY A 153 12.58 -15.08 1.44
C GLY A 153 11.94 -15.64 0.18
N MET A 154 12.65 -15.53 -0.93
CA MET A 154 12.23 -16.02 -2.23
C MET A 154 12.88 -17.36 -2.57
N PRO A 155 12.23 -18.20 -3.40
CA PRO A 155 12.85 -19.40 -3.94
C PRO A 155 14.18 -19.07 -4.66
N ASP A 156 15.11 -20.02 -4.64
CA ASP A 156 16.41 -19.86 -5.28
C ASP A 156 16.25 -19.50 -6.78
N GLY A 157 16.95 -18.45 -7.20
CA GLY A 157 16.91 -17.99 -8.60
C GLY A 157 15.66 -17.21 -9.00
N ALA A 158 14.75 -16.93 -8.06
CA ALA A 158 13.60 -16.03 -8.28
C ALA A 158 14.02 -14.62 -8.71
N ASP A 159 15.17 -14.17 -8.23
CA ASP A 159 15.75 -12.85 -8.47
C ASP A 159 16.67 -12.84 -9.70
N ALA A 160 16.22 -13.48 -10.78
CA ALA A 160 16.91 -13.46 -12.06
C ALA A 160 16.65 -12.11 -12.77
N ASP A 161 17.51 -11.70 -13.70
CA ASP A 161 17.60 -10.36 -14.34
C ASP A 161 16.32 -9.82 -15.05
N GLY A 162 15.17 -10.48 -14.91
CA GLY A 162 13.89 -10.09 -15.47
C GLY A 162 12.85 -9.64 -14.44
N PRO A 163 11.72 -9.06 -14.89
CA PRO A 163 10.59 -8.82 -14.02
C PRO A 163 9.98 -10.15 -13.55
N VAL A 164 9.41 -10.12 -12.35
CA VAL A 164 8.87 -11.31 -11.68
C VAL A 164 7.43 -11.08 -11.29
N SER A 165 6.57 -12.04 -11.62
CA SER A 165 5.16 -12.02 -11.23
C SER A 165 5.01 -12.50 -9.79
N VAL A 166 4.47 -11.63 -8.93
CA VAL A 166 4.27 -11.89 -7.50
C VAL A 166 2.81 -11.73 -7.14
N ARG A 167 2.18 -12.80 -6.67
CA ARG A 167 0.81 -12.80 -6.12
C ARG A 167 0.86 -12.52 -4.62
N LEU A 168 0.24 -11.44 -4.20
CA LEU A 168 0.21 -10.92 -2.83
C LEU A 168 -1.12 -11.28 -2.17
N GLY A 169 -1.25 -12.52 -1.72
CA GLY A 169 -2.51 -13.07 -1.20
C GLY A 169 -3.68 -12.85 -2.15
N ASP A 170 -4.83 -12.50 -1.58
CA ASP A 170 -6.04 -12.16 -2.34
C ASP A 170 -6.06 -10.70 -2.82
N ALA A 171 -5.07 -9.90 -2.46
CA ALA A 171 -5.03 -8.48 -2.84
C ALA A 171 -4.79 -8.31 -4.34
N GLY A 172 -3.96 -9.16 -4.94
CA GLY A 172 -3.71 -9.16 -6.37
C GLY A 172 -2.32 -9.63 -6.76
N THR A 173 -2.00 -9.49 -8.04
CA THR A 173 -0.68 -9.81 -8.60
C THR A 173 0.01 -8.52 -9.07
N VAL A 174 1.31 -8.42 -8.82
CA VAL A 174 2.16 -7.33 -9.30
C VAL A 174 3.32 -7.90 -10.12
N GLU A 175 3.79 -7.11 -11.09
CA GLU A 175 5.06 -7.38 -11.78
C GLU A 175 6.15 -6.58 -11.08
N VAL A 176 6.98 -7.26 -10.28
CA VAL A 176 8.13 -6.63 -9.61
C VAL A 176 9.24 -6.44 -10.64
N PRO A 177 9.75 -5.21 -10.83
CA PRO A 177 10.85 -4.96 -11.76
C PRO A 177 12.11 -5.76 -11.41
N PRO A 178 13.03 -5.96 -12.38
CA PRO A 178 14.34 -6.53 -12.10
C PRO A 178 15.05 -5.76 -10.98
N ARG A 179 15.84 -6.47 -10.17
CA ARG A 179 16.69 -5.85 -9.16
C ARG A 179 17.69 -4.88 -9.82
N PRO A 180 17.89 -3.67 -9.26
CA PRO A 180 18.82 -2.67 -9.82
C PRO A 180 20.30 -3.04 -9.65
N GLY A 181 20.63 -3.86 -8.64
CA GLY A 181 21.98 -4.33 -8.33
C GLY A 181 22.11 -4.72 -6.85
N THR A 182 23.26 -5.26 -6.43
CA THR A 182 23.51 -5.62 -5.03
C THR A 182 23.55 -4.38 -4.13
N GLY A 183 22.87 -4.45 -2.97
CA GLY A 183 22.95 -3.42 -1.93
C GLY A 183 21.98 -2.24 -2.10
N GLU A 184 21.12 -2.24 -3.13
CA GLU A 184 20.07 -1.25 -3.33
C GLU A 184 18.70 -1.91 -3.32
N ALA A 185 17.70 -1.24 -2.72
CA ALA A 185 16.33 -1.70 -2.79
C ALA A 185 15.77 -1.49 -4.22
N GLY A 186 14.96 -2.44 -4.68
CA GLY A 186 14.31 -2.34 -5.98
C GLY A 186 13.18 -1.31 -6.02
N GLN A 187 12.77 -0.96 -7.23
CA GLN A 187 11.53 -0.19 -7.43
C GLN A 187 10.33 -1.01 -6.94
N ALA A 188 9.46 -0.40 -6.13
CA ALA A 188 8.22 -1.03 -5.71
C ALA A 188 7.20 -1.16 -6.85
N ALA A 189 6.56 -2.32 -6.92
CA ALA A 189 5.35 -2.55 -7.67
C ALA A 189 4.15 -2.63 -6.71
N TRP A 190 3.06 -1.96 -7.07
CA TRP A 190 1.87 -1.80 -6.22
C TRP A 190 0.67 -2.44 -6.88
N VAL A 191 -0.18 -3.10 -6.10
CA VAL A 191 -1.45 -3.63 -6.61
C VAL A 191 -2.33 -2.47 -7.03
N THR A 192 -2.83 -2.49 -8.26
CA THR A 192 -3.77 -1.49 -8.74
C THR A 192 -5.17 -1.75 -8.17
N SER A 193 -5.77 -0.75 -7.53
CA SER A 193 -7.18 -0.78 -7.15
C SER A 193 -8.04 -0.81 -8.43
N SER A 194 -8.78 -1.90 -8.65
CA SER A 194 -9.68 -2.09 -9.80
C SER A 194 -10.98 -1.29 -9.68
#